data_AF-A0ABD2P094-F1
#
_entry.id   AF-A0ABD2P094-F1
#
_cell.length_a   1.000
_cell.length_b   1.000
_cell.length_c   1.000
_cell.angle_alpha   90.00
_cell.angle_beta   90.00
_cell.angle_gamma   90.00
#
_symmetry.space_group_name_H-M   'P 1'
#
loop_
_entity.id
_entity.type
_entity.pdbx_description
1 polymer ?
#
loop_
_entity_poly.entity_id
_entity_poly.type
_entity_poly.pdbx_seq_one_letter_code
_entity_poly.pdbx_strand_id
1 'polypeptide(L)'
;MHDSVRYIYQKRLDEKSIQEQSLSLQERYKHIIDSIHKAAREALGERKKKKSNKIWWTEEIEQLVHEKKNLYLKWLTTKEEEDNFLYNRKRKEVQTQLQMRKTEFGTKNAKKSIHT
;
A
#
# COMPACT_ATOMS: atom_id res chain seq x y z
N MET A 1 -31.21 -29.56 -18.99
CA MET A 1 -29.75 -29.75 -19.00
C MET A 1 -29.19 -29.06 -17.77
N HIS A 2 -28.79 -29.82 -16.76
CA HIS A 2 -28.06 -29.29 -15.61
C HIS A 2 -26.58 -29.48 -15.89
N ASP A 3 -25.91 -28.41 -16.27
CA ASP A 3 -24.46 -28.40 -16.31
C ASP A 3 -23.96 -28.64 -14.89
N SER A 4 -23.27 -29.76 -14.68
CA SER A 4 -22.61 -30.06 -13.40
C SER A 4 -21.76 -28.86 -12.99
N VAL A 5 -21.75 -28.53 -11.70
CA VAL A 5 -20.90 -27.45 -11.15
C VAL A 5 -19.46 -27.56 -11.66
N ARG A 6 -18.95 -28.79 -11.80
CA ARG A 6 -17.65 -29.08 -12.41
C ARG A 6 -17.50 -28.54 -13.84
N TYR A 7 -18.49 -28.73 -14.71
CA TYR A 7 -18.49 -28.23 -16.08
C TYR A 7 -18.47 -26.70 -16.13
N ILE A 8 -19.24 -26.05 -15.26
CA ILE A 8 -19.28 -24.58 -15.16
C ILE A 8 -17.90 -24.04 -14.77
N TYR A 9 -17.24 -24.64 -13.78
CA TYR A 9 -15.89 -24.24 -13.37
C TYR A 9 -14.84 -24.54 -14.45
N GLN A 10 -14.94 -25.68 -15.13
CA GLN A 10 -14.07 -26.03 -16.25
C GLN A 10 -14.15 -25.00 -17.38
N LYS A 11 -15.36 -24.66 -17.83
CA LYS A 11 -15.59 -23.67 -18.88
C LYS A 11 -15.02 -22.29 -18.51
N ARG A 12 -15.17 -21.86 -17.25
CA ARG A 12 -14.59 -20.61 -16.75
C ARG A 12 -13.05 -20.61 -16.77
N LEU A 13 -12.42 -21.77 -16.54
CA LEU A 13 -10.96 -21.90 -16.63
C LEU A 13 -10.51 -21.81 -18.09
N ASP A 14 -11.21 -22.50 -18.99
CA ASP A 14 -10.90 -22.51 -20.42
C ASP A 14 -11.03 -21.10 -21.02
N GLU A 15 -12.10 -20.37 -20.68
CA GLU A 15 -12.30 -18.97 -21.10
C GLU A 15 -11.15 -18.04 -20.65
N LYS A 16 -10.65 -18.21 -19.43
CA LYS A 16 -9.51 -17.43 -18.90
C LYS A 16 -8.19 -17.81 -19.57
N SER A 17 -8.01 -19.09 -19.91
CA SER A 17 -6.78 -19.58 -20.55
C SER A 17 -6.65 -19.09 -21.99
N ILE A 18 -7.77 -19.01 -22.73
CA ILE A 18 -7.80 -18.48 -24.11
C ILE A 18 -7.41 -17.00 -24.14
N GLN A 19 -7.80 -16.20 -23.14
CA GLN A 19 -7.44 -14.78 -23.05
C GLN A 19 -5.94 -14.54 -22.79
N GLU A 20 -5.22 -15.50 -22.20
CA GLU A 20 -3.79 -15.34 -21.90
C GLU A 20 -2.86 -15.54 -23.11
N GLN A 21 -3.30 -16.29 -24.13
CA GLN A 21 -2.44 -16.65 -25.26
C GLN A 21 -2.14 -15.49 -26.20
N SER A 22 -2.97 -14.45 -26.23
CA SER A 22 -2.82 -13.30 -27.13
C SER A 22 -2.08 -12.10 -26.51
N LEU A 23 -1.65 -12.19 -25.25
CA LEU A 23 -1.11 -11.05 -24.50
C LEU A 23 0.43 -10.96 -24.57
N SER A 24 0.94 -9.73 -24.57
CA SER A 24 2.37 -9.45 -24.36
C SER A 24 2.83 -9.88 -22.96
N LEU A 25 4.14 -10.03 -22.74
CA LEU A 25 4.69 -10.49 -21.46
C LEU A 25 4.25 -9.63 -20.27
N GLN A 26 4.21 -8.30 -20.44
CA GLN A 26 3.77 -7.37 -19.39
C GLN A 26 2.28 -7.54 -19.07
N GLU A 27 1.45 -7.73 -20.10
CA GLU A 27 0.02 -7.94 -19.93
C GLU A 27 -0.28 -9.31 -19.29
N ARG A 28 0.47 -10.35 -19.66
CA ARG A 28 0.39 -11.67 -18.98
C ARG A 28 0.75 -11.56 -17.52
N TYR A 29 1.85 -10.87 -17.19
CA TYR A 29 2.25 -10.66 -15.80
C TYR A 29 1.16 -9.93 -15.02
N LYS A 30 0.60 -8.86 -15.59
CA LYS A 30 -0.52 -8.13 -14.98
C LYS A 30 -1.75 -9.03 -14.78
N HIS A 31 -2.08 -9.85 -15.77
CA HIS A 31 -3.22 -10.77 -15.72
C HIS A 31 -3.09 -11.81 -14.60
N ILE A 32 -1.89 -12.39 -14.43
CA ILE A 32 -1.60 -13.34 -13.36
C ILE A 32 -1.78 -12.68 -11.99
N ILE A 33 -1.18 -11.51 -11.79
CA ILE A 33 -1.28 -10.77 -10.53
C ILE A 33 -2.74 -10.41 -10.22
N ASP A 34 -3.49 -9.93 -11.21
CA ASP A 34 -4.91 -9.59 -11.05
C ASP A 34 -5.76 -10.81 -10.74
N SER A 35 -5.46 -11.96 -11.34
CA SER A 35 -6.16 -13.23 -11.09
C SER A 35 -5.92 -13.73 -9.67
N ILE A 36 -4.68 -13.67 -9.18
CA ILE A 36 -4.33 -13.99 -7.80
C ILE A 36 -5.06 -13.06 -6.83
N HIS A 37 -5.03 -11.75 -7.08
CA HIS A 37 -5.73 -10.78 -6.22
C HIS A 37 -7.25 -10.99 -6.22
N LYS A 38 -7.86 -11.35 -7.35
CA LYS A 38 -9.30 -11.68 -7.41
C LYS A 38 -9.61 -12.93 -6.60
N ALA A 39 -8.84 -14.01 -6.77
CA ALA A 39 -9.02 -15.25 -6.02
C ALA A 39 -8.83 -15.03 -4.51
N ALA A 40 -7.81 -14.27 -4.11
CA ALA A 40 -7.57 -13.92 -2.72
C ALA A 40 -8.73 -13.11 -2.12
N ARG A 41 -9.27 -12.14 -2.87
CA ARG A 41 -10.44 -11.36 -2.43
C ARG A 41 -11.71 -12.20 -2.33
N GLU A 42 -11.92 -13.13 -3.25
CA GLU A 42 -13.06 -14.04 -3.21
C GLU A 42 -12.98 -14.98 -2.00
N ALA A 43 -11.80 -15.55 -1.72
CA ALA A 43 -11.60 -16.49 -0.62
C ALA A 43 -11.55 -15.83 0.76
N LEU A 44 -10.87 -14.68 0.88
CA LEU A 44 -10.58 -14.03 2.18
C LEU A 44 -11.50 -12.84 2.47
N GLY A 45 -12.26 -12.37 1.47
CA GLY A 45 -13.03 -11.13 1.53
C GLY A 45 -12.17 -9.86 1.48
N GLU A 46 -12.83 -8.71 1.43
CA GLU A 46 -12.16 -7.40 1.49
C GLU A 46 -12.22 -6.82 2.91
N ARG A 47 -11.06 -6.58 3.52
CA ARG A 47 -10.98 -5.79 4.76
C ARG A 47 -10.84 -4.32 4.38
N LYS A 48 -11.79 -3.48 4.81
CA LYS A 48 -11.61 -2.02 4.76
C LYS A 48 -10.32 -1.69 5.52
N LYS A 49 -9.35 -1.08 4.83
CA LYS A 49 -8.19 -0.51 5.51
C LYS A 49 -8.74 0.46 6.55
N LYS A 50 -8.56 0.14 7.84
CA LYS A 50 -8.86 1.09 8.91
C LYS A 50 -7.97 2.30 8.62
N LYS A 51 -8.56 3.42 8.20
CA LYS A 51 -7.84 4.69 8.22
C LYS A 51 -7.33 4.82 9.64
N SER A 52 -6.02 4.98 9.77
CA SER A 52 -5.42 5.14 11.08
C SER A 52 -6.00 6.44 11.66
N ASN A 53 -6.90 6.35 12.64
CA ASN A 53 -7.42 7.49 13.41
C ASN A 53 -6.33 8.07 14.33
N LYS A 54 -5.09 8.16 13.84
CA LYS A 54 -4.02 8.89 14.49
C LYS A 54 -4.39 10.35 14.29
N ILE A 55 -4.99 10.95 15.30
CA ILE A 55 -5.40 12.37 15.32
C ILE A 55 -4.20 13.28 14.98
N TRP A 56 -2.98 12.83 15.28
CA TRP A 56 -1.72 13.51 14.97
C TRP A 56 -1.22 13.32 13.53
N TRP A 57 -1.86 12.48 12.72
CA TRP A 57 -1.49 12.20 11.33
C TRP A 57 -2.19 13.19 10.39
N THR A 58 -1.44 14.18 9.91
CA THR A 58 -1.93 15.19 8.96
C THR A 58 -1.45 14.90 7.54
N GLU A 59 -2.07 15.56 6.56
CA GLU A 59 -1.65 15.50 5.15
C GLU A 59 -0.18 15.86 4.96
N GLU A 60 0.34 16.83 5.72
CA GLU A 60 1.77 17.19 5.71
C GLU A 60 2.69 16.03 6.10
N ILE A 61 2.33 15.25 7.14
CA ILE A 61 3.10 14.06 7.54
C ILE A 61 3.02 13.00 6.44
N GLU A 62 1.85 12.85 5.82
CA GLU A 62 1.65 11.91 4.72
C GLU A 62 2.52 12.25 3.51
N GLN A 63 2.59 13.53 3.13
CA GLN A 63 3.48 14.04 2.10
C GLN A 63 4.96 13.78 2.43
N LEU A 64 5.40 14.10 3.66
CA LEU A 64 6.78 13.83 4.09
C LEU A 64 7.15 12.34 4.02
N VAL A 65 6.22 11.45 4.41
CA VAL A 65 6.42 10.00 4.31
C VAL A 65 6.46 9.54 2.85
N HIS A 66 5.63 10.13 2.00
CA HIS A 66 5.63 9.85 0.56
C HIS A 66 6.94 10.28 -0.10
N GLU A 67 7.45 11.47 0.21
CA GLU A 67 8.74 11.96 -0.28
C GLU A 67 9.90 11.06 0.16
N LYS A 68 9.91 10.64 1.44
CA LYS A 68 10.90 9.67 1.94
C LYS A 68 10.84 8.36 1.14
N LYS A 69 9.64 7.88 0.80
CA LYS A 69 9.46 6.66 0.01
C LYS A 69 10.00 6.84 -1.41
N ASN A 70 9.76 7.99 -2.04
CA ASN A 70 10.28 8.29 -3.38
C ASN A 70 11.80 8.30 -3.40
N LEU A 71 12.44 8.94 -2.41
CA LEU A 71 13.90 8.96 -2.27
C LEU A 71 14.48 7.55 -2.06
N TYR A 72 13.80 6.71 -1.29
CA TYR A 72 14.19 5.31 -1.11
C TYR A 72 14.10 4.52 -2.42
N LEU A 73 13.03 4.70 -3.20
CA LEU A 73 12.89 4.06 -4.51
C LEU A 73 13.96 4.54 -5.50
N LYS A 74 14.29 5.83 -5.47
CA LYS A 74 15.38 6.41 -6.25
C LYS A 74 16.72 5.75 -5.91
N TRP A 75 17.07 5.71 -4.61
CA TRP A 75 18.28 5.03 -4.14
C TRP A 75 18.31 3.53 -4.49
N LEU A 76 17.19 2.83 -4.42
CA LEU A 76 17.09 1.43 -4.84
C LEU A 76 17.44 1.23 -6.32
N THR A 77 17.16 2.24 -7.15
CA THR A 77 17.37 2.21 -8.59
C THR A 77 18.80 2.57 -8.95
N THR A 78 19.32 3.67 -8.39
CA THR A 78 20.66 4.21 -8.72
C THR A 78 21.77 3.54 -7.90
N LYS A 79 21.48 3.17 -6.65
CA LYS A 79 22.42 2.73 -5.61
C LYS A 79 23.56 3.71 -5.32
N GLU A 80 23.38 4.97 -5.68
CA GLU A 80 24.36 6.03 -5.44
C GLU A 80 24.40 6.45 -3.96
N GLU A 81 25.57 6.86 -3.49
CA GLU A 81 25.78 7.28 -2.11
C GLU A 81 25.08 8.61 -1.79
N GLU A 82 24.98 9.51 -2.77
CA GLU A 82 24.26 10.77 -2.64
C GLU A 82 22.75 10.56 -2.44
N ASP A 83 22.16 9.64 -3.20
CA ASP A 83 20.76 9.26 -3.03
C ASP A 83 20.50 8.58 -1.68
N ASN A 84 21.47 7.79 -1.19
CA ASN A 84 21.40 7.22 0.16
C ASN A 84 21.44 8.30 1.24
N PHE A 85 22.32 9.31 1.08
CA PHE A 85 22.40 10.45 1.98
C PHE A 85 21.09 11.24 2.01
N LEU A 86 20.51 11.55 0.85
CA LEU A 86 19.23 12.25 0.72
C LEU A 86 18.09 11.48 1.39
N TYR A 87 18.01 10.16 1.16
CA TYR A 87 17.05 9.29 1.82
C TYR A 87 17.22 9.32 3.35
N ASN A 88 18.45 9.17 3.85
CA ASN A 88 18.72 9.18 5.29
C ASN A 88 18.39 10.53 5.94
N ARG A 89 18.69 11.64 5.26
CA ARG A 89 18.33 12.99 5.70
C ARG A 89 16.81 13.11 5.84
N LYS A 90 16.06 12.73 4.80
CA LYS A 90 14.59 12.79 4.83
C LYS A 90 13.98 11.83 5.86
N ARG A 91 14.59 10.67 6.06
CA ARG A 91 14.19 9.71 7.11
C ARG A 91 14.29 10.33 8.51
N LYS A 92 15.38 11.03 8.81
CA LYS A 92 15.56 11.73 10.10
C LYS A 92 14.54 12.85 10.26
N GLU A 93 14.32 13.65 9.22
CA GLU A 93 13.31 14.72 9.20
C GLU A 93 11.90 14.20 9.53
N VAL A 94 11.46 13.13 8.85
CA VAL A 94 10.18 12.46 9.13
C VAL A 94 10.10 12.01 10.59
N GLN A 95 11.17 11.44 11.13
CA GLN A 95 11.20 10.97 12.51
C GLN A 95 11.05 12.12 13.52
N THR A 96 11.76 13.23 13.30
CA THR A 96 11.67 14.42 14.14
C THR A 96 10.26 15.01 14.11
N GLN A 97 9.67 15.18 12.92
CA GLN A 97 8.33 15.74 12.76
C GLN A 97 7.25 14.86 13.42
N LEU A 98 7.37 13.53 13.26
CA LEU A 98 6.49 12.58 13.94
C LEU A 98 6.59 12.67 15.46
N GLN A 99 7.81 12.83 15.99
CA GLN A 99 8.02 12.94 17.43
C GLN A 99 7.43 14.25 17.97
N MET A 100 7.70 15.39 17.31
CA MET A 100 7.14 16.69 17.69
C MET A 100 5.62 16.64 17.73
N ARG A 101 4.98 16.14 16.66
CA ARG A 101 3.52 16.04 16.59
C ARG A 101 2.94 15.14 17.67
N LYS A 102 3.54 13.98 17.94
CA LYS A 102 3.06 13.12 19.03
C LYS A 102 3.14 13.83 20.38
N THR A 103 4.22 14.55 20.66
CA THR A 103 4.39 15.33 21.90
C THR A 103 3.38 16.47 22.00
N GLU A 104 3.17 17.23 20.92
CA GLU A 104 2.17 18.30 20.87
C GLU A 104 0.75 17.80 21.14
N PHE A 105 0.36 16.68 20.51
CA PHE A 105 -0.95 16.11 20.73
C PHE A 105 -1.09 15.51 22.14
N GLY A 106 -0.04 14.90 22.69
CA GLY A 106 -0.02 14.43 24.08
C GLY A 106 -0.19 15.55 25.10
N THR A 107 0.53 16.67 24.93
CA THR A 107 0.44 17.84 25.82
C THR A 107 -0.92 18.55 25.72
N LYS A 108 -1.50 18.67 24.51
CA LYS A 108 -2.84 19.24 24.31
C LYS A 108 -3.93 18.40 24.99
N ASN A 109 -3.83 17.07 24.94
CA ASN A 109 -4.78 16.17 25.62
C ASN A 109 -4.64 16.25 27.16
N ALA A 110 -3.41 16.36 27.67
CA ALA A 110 -3.17 16.54 29.11
C ALA A 110 -3.80 17.84 29.64
N LYS A 111 -3.67 18.96 28.91
CA LYS A 111 -4.27 20.25 29.31
C LYS A 111 -5.80 20.23 29.30
N LYS A 112 -6.44 19.53 28.36
CA LYS A 112 -7.90 19.38 28.32
C LYS A 112 -8.45 18.58 29.49
N SER A 113 -7.71 17.58 29.99
CA SER A 113 -8.11 16.75 31.13
C SER A 113 -8.01 17.46 32.49
N ILE A 114 -7.34 18.61 32.57
CA ILE A 114 -7.18 19.39 33.82
C ILE A 114 -8.27 20.47 33.94
N HIS A 115 -9.01 20.76 32.87
CA HIS A 115 -10.07 21.78 32.82
C HIS A 115 -11.49 21.18 32.70
N THR A 116 -11.63 19.86 32.89
CA THR A 116 -12.92 19.15 32.97
C THR A 116 -13.00 18.47 34.32
#